data_AF-A0A1V9X3C7-F1
#
_entry.id   AF-A0A1V9X3C7-F1
#
_cell.length_a   1.000
_cell.length_b   1.000
_cell.length_c   1.000
_cell.angle_alpha   90.00
_cell.angle_beta   90.00
_cell.angle_gamma   90.00
#
_symmetry.space_group_name_H-M   'P 1'
#
loop_
_entity.id
_entity.type
_entity.pdbx_description
1 polymer ?
#
loop_
_entity_poly.entity_id
_entity_poly.type
_entity_poly.pdbx_seq_one_letter_code
_entity_poly.pdbx_strand_id
1 'polypeptide(L)'
;MPVLQFKNQNIAVNTLWPKTSIYTAATAMLAGDPEVAQANSRRPTIMADAAYAILNKPQSFTGNFCIDEEILRGEGVTDFDQYLYKKGVEPMLDFFLPEKYYDGSATLFSTGGATAGASDPTKGSGLDKLFNKVKTLLTDELVQNTKGLFVFQVKEGGEYYIDLKNGSGGAGKGSPSGKADVTFVANEQTLVEMFKGDLKPIAAFMSGKLKLKGDMGKAMKLEKLMKEAQGKL
;
A
#
# COMPACT_ATOMS: atom_id res chain seq x y z
N MET A 1 -1.25 -27.85 -1.82
CA MET A 1 -0.56 -29.01 -2.43
C MET A 1 0.57 -29.68 -1.61
N PRO A 2 1.12 -29.16 -0.49
CA PRO A 2 2.16 -29.88 0.28
C PRO A 2 1.68 -31.05 1.17
N VAL A 3 0.42 -31.02 1.63
CA VAL A 3 -0.07 -31.87 2.75
C VAL A 3 -0.12 -33.37 2.40
N LEU A 4 -0.20 -33.73 1.12
CA LEU A 4 -0.31 -35.14 0.70
C LEU A 4 1.02 -35.90 0.74
N GLN A 5 2.16 -35.21 0.59
CA GLN A 5 3.46 -35.86 0.44
C GLN A 5 3.99 -36.49 1.74
N PHE A 6 3.57 -35.98 2.90
CA PHE A 6 4.16 -36.36 4.20
C PHE A 6 3.21 -37.16 5.10
N LYS A 7 2.03 -37.54 4.63
CA LYS A 7 1.03 -38.28 5.44
C LYS A 7 1.57 -39.57 6.04
N ASN A 8 2.45 -40.27 5.32
CA ASN A 8 3.01 -41.55 5.75
C ASN A 8 4.25 -41.40 6.65
N GLN A 9 4.72 -40.17 6.89
CA GLN A 9 5.93 -39.90 7.68
C GLN A 9 5.63 -39.32 9.07
N ASN A 10 4.36 -39.26 9.46
CA ASN A 10 3.94 -38.72 10.75
C ASN A 10 4.33 -37.23 10.97
N ILE A 11 4.44 -36.46 9.88
CA ILE A 11 4.81 -35.03 9.91
C ILE A 11 3.56 -34.17 9.71
N ALA A 12 3.31 -33.26 10.65
CA ALA A 12 2.31 -32.21 10.49
C ALA A 12 2.89 -31.03 9.70
N VAL A 13 2.11 -30.47 8.78
CA VAL A 13 2.54 -29.34 7.93
C VAL A 13 1.49 -28.25 7.97
N ASN A 14 1.85 -27.07 8.43
CA ASN A 14 0.98 -25.89 8.45
C ASN A 14 1.68 -24.71 7.80
N THR A 15 0.89 -23.75 7.32
CA THR A 15 1.38 -22.43 6.92
C THR A 15 1.20 -21.48 8.10
N LEU A 16 2.17 -20.59 8.34
CA LEU A 16 2.06 -19.49 9.29
C LEU A 16 2.23 -18.17 8.52
N TRP A 17 1.30 -17.24 8.69
CA TRP A 17 1.29 -15.94 8.04
C TRP A 17 1.02 -14.82 9.05
N PRO A 18 1.67 -13.65 8.92
CA PRO A 18 1.41 -12.53 9.81
C PRO A 18 0.08 -11.84 9.49
N LYS A 19 -0.67 -11.45 10.51
CA LYS A 19 -1.85 -10.58 10.32
C LYS A 19 -1.45 -9.16 9.91
N THR A 20 -0.32 -8.69 10.42
CA THR A 20 0.13 -7.31 10.28
C THR A 20 1.57 -7.27 9.84
N SER A 21 2.01 -6.15 9.27
CA SER A 21 3.39 -5.92 8.88
C SER A 21 4.36 -6.30 9.99
N ILE A 22 5.38 -7.11 9.65
CA ILE A 22 6.47 -7.50 10.54
C ILE A 22 7.72 -6.74 10.15
N TYR A 23 8.34 -6.08 11.13
CA TYR A 23 9.58 -5.37 10.87
C TYR A 23 10.72 -6.36 10.58
N THR A 24 11.29 -6.24 9.38
CA THR A 24 12.44 -6.98 8.89
C THR A 24 13.45 -6.03 8.23
N ALA A 25 14.67 -6.52 7.97
CA ALA A 25 15.64 -5.76 7.19
C ALA A 25 15.08 -5.37 5.80
N ALA A 26 14.28 -6.24 5.19
CA ALA A 26 13.65 -5.96 3.90
C ALA A 26 12.63 -4.81 3.98
N THR A 27 11.77 -4.78 5.00
CA THR A 27 10.82 -3.68 5.18
C THR A 27 11.51 -2.36 5.49
N ALA A 28 12.64 -2.39 6.22
CA ALA A 28 13.46 -1.20 6.47
C ALA A 28 14.06 -0.67 5.16
N MET A 29 14.59 -1.55 4.30
CA MET A 29 15.11 -1.18 2.98
C MET A 29 14.02 -0.61 2.05
N LEU A 30 12.82 -1.18 2.07
CA LEU A 30 11.68 -0.71 1.27
C LEU A 30 11.17 0.66 1.74
N ALA A 31 11.06 0.86 3.05
CA ALA A 31 10.67 2.14 3.63
C ALA A 31 11.76 3.22 3.44
N GLY A 32 13.02 2.82 3.30
CA GLY A 32 14.17 3.74 3.21
C GLY A 32 14.57 4.37 4.55
N ASP A 33 13.74 4.20 5.57
CA ASP A 33 13.95 4.65 6.95
C ASP A 33 13.46 3.55 7.92
N PRO A 34 14.34 3.02 8.79
CA PRO A 34 13.97 2.04 9.80
C PRO A 34 12.86 2.50 10.75
N GLU A 35 12.81 3.78 11.12
CA GLU A 35 11.77 4.30 12.01
C GLU A 35 10.41 4.29 11.33
N VAL A 36 10.36 4.63 10.04
CA VAL A 36 9.13 4.55 9.23
C VAL A 36 8.65 3.10 9.10
N ALA A 37 9.57 2.17 8.87
CA ALA A 37 9.23 0.75 8.84
C ALA A 37 8.76 0.23 10.21
N GLN A 38 9.33 0.70 11.32
CA GLN A 38 8.94 0.27 12.66
C GLN A 38 7.61 0.87 13.12
N ALA A 39 7.29 2.10 12.69
CA ALA A 39 6.17 2.87 13.21
C ALA A 39 4.83 2.12 13.18
N ASN A 40 4.61 1.31 12.15
CA ASN A 40 3.35 0.59 11.91
C ASN A 40 3.54 -0.94 11.81
N SER A 41 4.65 -1.47 12.34
CA SER A 41 4.97 -2.90 12.27
C SER A 41 5.10 -3.53 13.65
N ARG A 42 4.82 -4.83 13.71
CA ARG A 42 5.13 -5.68 14.87
C ARG A 42 6.56 -6.22 14.81
N ARG A 43 7.07 -6.59 15.98
CA ARG A 43 8.33 -7.30 16.19
C ARG A 43 8.21 -8.73 15.67
N PRO A 44 9.29 -9.31 15.09
CA PRO A 44 9.31 -10.71 14.67
C PRO A 44 8.97 -11.72 15.77
N THR A 45 9.04 -11.33 17.05
CA THR A 45 8.71 -12.18 18.19
C THR A 45 7.29 -12.72 18.14
N ILE A 46 6.31 -11.99 17.57
CA ILE A 46 4.94 -12.52 17.40
C ILE A 46 4.91 -13.77 16.52
N MET A 47 5.73 -13.79 15.46
CA MET A 47 5.84 -14.93 14.56
C MET A 47 6.56 -16.10 15.24
N ALA A 48 7.54 -15.82 16.09
CA ALA A 48 8.24 -16.84 16.87
C ALA A 48 7.30 -17.52 17.88
N ASP A 49 6.51 -16.74 18.62
CA ASP A 49 5.58 -17.26 19.62
C ASP A 49 4.42 -18.03 18.95
N ALA A 50 3.92 -17.54 17.82
CA ALA A 50 2.91 -18.25 17.04
C ALA A 50 3.46 -19.58 16.47
N ALA A 51 4.71 -19.59 15.99
CA ALA A 51 5.36 -20.82 15.54
C ALA A 51 5.53 -21.81 16.69
N TYR A 52 5.95 -21.34 17.87
CA TYR A 52 6.06 -22.16 19.08
C TYR A 52 4.71 -22.77 19.47
N ALA A 53 3.63 -21.98 19.44
CA ALA A 53 2.28 -22.46 19.71
C ALA A 53 1.86 -23.57 18.73
N ILE A 54 2.12 -23.40 17.43
CA ILE A 54 1.83 -24.41 16.39
C ILE A 54 2.63 -25.69 16.64
N LEU A 55 3.91 -25.59 17.01
CA LEU A 55 4.78 -26.75 17.24
C LEU A 55 4.34 -27.58 18.46
N ASN A 56 3.63 -26.98 19.42
CA ASN A 56 3.06 -27.69 20.57
C ASN A 56 1.67 -28.26 20.30
N LYS A 57 1.09 -28.06 19.11
CA LYS A 57 -0.19 -28.67 18.73
C LYS A 57 -0.03 -30.16 18.47
N PRO A 58 -1.10 -30.96 18.68
CA PRO A 58 -1.08 -32.37 18.30
C PRO A 58 -0.84 -32.51 16.79
N GLN A 59 -0.28 -33.64 16.38
CA GLN A 59 0.02 -33.90 14.97
C GLN A 59 -1.22 -33.90 14.05
N SER A 60 -2.42 -34.08 14.61
CA SER A 60 -3.69 -33.91 13.90
C SER A 60 -3.92 -32.47 13.42
N PHE A 61 -3.24 -31.49 14.01
CA PHE A 61 -3.23 -30.10 13.58
C PHE A 61 -2.30 -29.95 12.38
N THR A 62 -2.80 -30.30 11.20
CA THR A 62 -2.04 -30.29 9.94
C THR A 62 -2.91 -29.76 8.79
N GLY A 63 -2.28 -29.13 7.81
CA GLY A 63 -2.92 -28.57 6.62
C GLY A 63 -3.57 -27.19 6.82
N ASN A 64 -3.30 -26.51 7.93
CA ASN A 64 -3.94 -25.24 8.26
C ASN A 64 -3.16 -24.03 7.68
N PHE A 65 -3.90 -22.97 7.37
CA PHE A 65 -3.35 -21.64 7.13
C PHE A 65 -3.52 -20.81 8.40
N CYS A 66 -2.45 -20.72 9.19
CA CYS A 66 -2.47 -20.12 10.50
C CYS A 66 -2.13 -18.63 10.41
N ILE A 67 -2.95 -17.77 11.01
CA ILE A 67 -2.61 -16.38 11.27
C ILE A 67 -2.03 -16.26 12.67
N ASP A 68 -0.89 -15.59 12.80
CA ASP A 68 -0.15 -15.40 14.07
C ASP A 68 -1.06 -14.99 15.25
N GLU A 69 -1.82 -13.90 15.08
CA GLU A 69 -2.69 -13.35 16.11
C GLU A 69 -3.87 -14.29 16.44
N GLU A 70 -4.42 -15.00 15.44
CA GLU A 70 -5.50 -15.96 15.69
C GLU A 70 -5.01 -17.16 16.52
N ILE A 71 -3.82 -17.69 16.19
CA ILE A 71 -3.20 -18.77 16.97
C ILE A 71 -2.94 -18.32 18.40
N LEU A 72 -2.32 -17.16 18.58
CA LEU A 72 -1.96 -16.65 19.90
C LEU A 72 -3.19 -16.30 20.74
N ARG A 73 -4.25 -15.75 20.15
CA ARG A 73 -5.54 -15.58 20.84
C ARG A 73 -6.12 -16.93 21.29
N GLY A 74 -5.97 -17.97 20.47
CA GLY A 74 -6.34 -19.34 20.83
C GLY A 74 -5.55 -19.92 22.01
N GLU A 75 -4.30 -19.47 22.22
CA GLU A 75 -3.49 -19.78 23.41
C GLU A 75 -3.81 -18.89 24.62
N GLY A 76 -4.78 -17.98 24.52
CA GLY A 76 -5.16 -17.06 25.59
C GLY A 76 -4.36 -15.75 25.65
N VAL A 77 -3.53 -15.45 24.65
CA VAL A 77 -2.85 -14.16 24.55
C VAL A 77 -3.87 -13.06 24.25
N THR A 78 -3.90 -12.03 25.10
CA THR A 78 -4.83 -10.90 25.00
C THR A 78 -4.13 -9.57 24.74
N ASP A 79 -2.92 -9.38 25.29
CA ASP A 79 -2.08 -8.22 25.03
C ASP A 79 -1.21 -8.45 23.78
N PHE A 80 -1.49 -7.70 22.71
CA PHE A 80 -0.69 -7.71 21.49
C PHE A 80 0.20 -6.46 21.35
N ASP A 81 0.08 -5.50 22.25
CA ASP A 81 0.93 -4.30 22.27
C ASP A 81 2.38 -4.66 22.63
N GLN A 82 2.59 -5.77 23.34
CA GLN A 82 3.93 -6.31 23.61
C GLN A 82 4.73 -6.59 22.33
N TYR A 83 4.05 -6.85 21.20
CA TYR A 83 4.69 -7.09 19.92
C TYR A 83 4.91 -5.81 19.12
N LEU A 84 4.47 -4.64 19.56
CA LEU A 84 4.67 -3.39 18.82
C LEU A 84 6.08 -2.82 19.06
N TYR A 85 6.63 -2.17 18.03
CA TYR A 85 7.79 -1.28 18.21
C TYR A 85 7.37 0.03 18.90
N LYS A 86 6.22 0.57 18.50
CA LYS A 86 5.63 1.79 19.08
C LYS A 86 4.24 1.45 19.63
N LYS A 87 4.08 1.55 20.96
CA LYS A 87 2.81 1.27 21.65
C LYS A 87 1.72 2.27 21.27
N GLY A 88 0.46 1.81 21.33
CA GLY A 88 -0.72 2.65 21.05
C GLY A 88 -0.88 3.03 19.57
N VAL A 89 -0.20 2.34 18.65
CA VAL A 89 -0.36 2.50 17.20
C VAL A 89 -1.03 1.26 16.66
N GLU A 90 -2.02 1.44 15.78
CA GLU A 90 -2.57 0.33 15.01
C GLU A 90 -1.58 -0.12 13.94
N PRO A 91 -1.10 -1.38 13.98
CA PRO A 91 -0.17 -1.88 12.99
C PRO A 91 -0.88 -2.09 11.65
N MET A 92 -0.13 -1.88 10.56
CA MET A 92 -0.64 -2.07 9.20
C MET A 92 -0.96 -3.54 8.95
N LEU A 93 -2.16 -3.84 8.43
CA LEU A 93 -2.53 -5.19 8.00
C LEU A 93 -1.66 -5.67 6.83
N ASP A 94 -1.37 -6.97 6.78
CA ASP A 94 -0.63 -7.55 5.66
C ASP A 94 -1.49 -7.58 4.38
N PHE A 95 -0.86 -7.26 3.25
CA PHE A 95 -1.51 -7.11 1.95
C PHE A 95 -2.17 -8.39 1.43
N PHE A 96 -1.70 -9.56 1.86
CA PHE A 96 -2.17 -10.85 1.36
C PHE A 96 -3.24 -11.48 2.26
N LEU A 97 -3.75 -10.74 3.24
CA LEU A 97 -4.85 -11.22 4.08
C LEU A 97 -6.17 -11.36 3.30
N PRO A 98 -6.97 -12.39 3.59
CA PRO A 98 -8.35 -12.50 3.13
C PRO A 98 -9.23 -11.30 3.54
N GLU A 99 -10.27 -11.00 2.75
CA GLU A 99 -11.18 -9.87 2.96
C GLU A 99 -11.80 -9.81 4.37
N LYS A 100 -12.02 -10.97 5.01
CA LYS A 100 -12.62 -11.06 6.36
C LYS A 100 -11.84 -10.29 7.46
N TYR A 101 -10.58 -9.96 7.21
CA TYR A 101 -9.74 -9.23 8.17
C TYR A 101 -9.85 -7.71 8.05
N TYR A 102 -10.56 -7.21 7.04
CA TYR A 102 -10.79 -5.80 6.83
C TYR A 102 -12.20 -5.46 7.32
N ASP A 103 -12.30 -4.68 8.40
CA ASP A 103 -13.53 -4.27 9.08
C ASP A 103 -14.23 -3.06 8.42
N GLY A 104 -13.76 -2.64 7.24
CA GLY A 104 -14.21 -1.43 6.56
C GLY A 104 -13.65 -0.12 7.13
N SER A 105 -12.94 -0.15 8.27
CA SER A 105 -12.26 1.02 8.87
C SER A 105 -10.82 1.15 8.37
N ALA A 106 -10.18 0.04 8.01
CA ALA A 106 -9.11 0.04 7.02
C ALA A 106 -9.73 0.40 5.66
N THR A 107 -9.80 1.70 5.32
CA THR A 107 -10.38 2.16 4.07
C THR A 107 -9.56 1.68 2.86
N LEU A 108 -9.85 0.46 2.43
CA LEU A 108 -9.46 -0.13 1.14
C LEU A 108 -10.64 -0.13 0.17
N PHE A 109 -11.90 -0.18 0.62
CA PHE A 109 -13.08 0.01 -0.23
C PHE A 109 -14.26 0.62 0.54
N SER A 110 -14.50 1.93 0.34
CA SER A 110 -15.84 2.52 0.44
C SER A 110 -16.02 3.49 -0.72
N THR A 111 -16.91 3.08 -1.63
CA THR A 111 -17.59 3.94 -2.59
C THR A 111 -18.55 4.84 -1.82
N GLY A 112 -18.28 6.14 -1.78
CA GLY A 112 -19.17 7.10 -1.14
C GLY A 112 -18.85 8.54 -1.54
N GLY A 113 -19.64 9.06 -2.49
CA GLY A 113 -20.13 10.44 -2.50
C GLY A 113 -19.14 11.55 -2.78
N ALA A 114 -19.15 12.02 -4.04
CA ALA A 114 -18.78 13.39 -4.37
C ALA A 114 -19.59 14.38 -3.51
N THR A 115 -18.92 15.39 -2.95
CA THR A 115 -19.53 16.70 -2.75
C THR A 115 -18.59 17.76 -3.30
N ALA A 116 -19.13 18.50 -4.26
CA ALA A 116 -18.49 19.63 -4.90
C ALA A 116 -18.27 20.75 -3.87
N GLY A 117 -17.06 21.30 -3.88
CA GLY A 117 -16.71 22.55 -3.21
C GLY A 117 -15.72 23.28 -4.10
N ALA A 118 -16.22 24.18 -4.94
CA ALA A 118 -15.41 25.07 -5.76
C ALA A 118 -14.64 26.07 -4.88
N SER A 119 -13.37 26.35 -5.20
CA SER A 119 -12.78 27.69 -5.04
C SER A 119 -11.52 27.91 -5.90
N ASP A 120 -11.65 28.93 -6.76
CA ASP A 120 -10.76 29.99 -7.29
C ASP A 120 -9.34 29.73 -7.90
N PRO A 121 -8.95 30.39 -9.04
CA PRO A 121 -7.90 29.94 -9.96
C PRO A 121 -6.58 30.77 -10.00
N THR A 122 -6.04 31.30 -8.90
CA THR A 122 -4.94 32.31 -9.02
C THR A 122 -3.77 32.25 -8.03
N LYS A 123 -3.28 31.06 -7.65
CA LYS A 123 -1.89 30.90 -7.17
C LYS A 123 -1.31 29.58 -7.67
N GLY A 124 -0.34 29.65 -8.60
CA GLY A 124 0.32 28.47 -9.16
C GLY A 124 1.09 27.71 -8.08
N SER A 125 0.47 26.64 -7.60
CA SER A 125 1.03 25.69 -6.63
C SER A 125 2.20 24.93 -7.26
N GLY A 126 3.07 24.31 -6.44
CA GLY A 126 4.19 23.51 -6.96
C GLY A 126 3.71 22.38 -7.88
N LEU A 127 2.48 21.92 -7.67
CA LEU A 127 1.80 20.90 -8.47
C LEU A 127 1.43 21.37 -9.88
N ASP A 128 1.01 22.62 -10.06
CA ASP A 128 0.62 23.12 -11.39
C ASP A 128 1.81 23.07 -12.36
N LYS A 129 3.00 23.48 -11.89
CA LYS A 129 4.25 23.39 -12.66
C LYS A 129 4.65 21.94 -12.92
N LEU A 130 4.45 21.07 -11.94
CA LEU A 130 4.78 19.66 -12.04
C LEU A 130 3.92 18.92 -13.06
N PHE A 131 2.59 19.07 -13.00
CA PHE A 131 1.68 18.42 -13.95
C PHE A 131 1.82 18.99 -15.38
N ASN A 132 2.19 20.26 -15.52
CA ASN A 132 2.58 20.81 -16.81
C ASN A 132 3.84 20.14 -17.37
N LYS A 133 4.86 19.87 -16.54
CA LYS A 133 6.04 19.10 -16.96
C LYS A 133 5.66 17.66 -17.32
N VAL A 134 4.84 17.00 -16.51
CA VAL A 134 4.34 15.65 -16.82
C VAL A 134 3.63 15.63 -18.17
N LYS A 135 2.79 16.63 -18.46
CA LYS A 135 2.11 16.78 -19.76
C LYS A 135 3.09 16.84 -20.94
N THR A 136 4.25 17.47 -20.78
CA THR A 136 5.29 17.52 -21.85
C THR A 136 6.01 16.19 -22.06
N LEU A 137 5.95 15.28 -21.08
CA LEU A 137 6.61 13.98 -21.14
C LEU A 137 5.68 12.87 -21.66
N LEU A 138 4.38 13.15 -21.85
CA LEU A 138 3.42 12.18 -22.36
C LEU A 138 3.69 11.87 -23.84
N THR A 139 3.76 10.58 -24.15
CA THR A 139 3.91 10.08 -25.52
C THR A 139 2.95 8.90 -25.74
N ASP A 140 2.60 8.64 -27.00
CA ASP A 140 1.74 7.50 -27.38
C ASP A 140 2.30 6.16 -26.87
N GLU A 141 3.62 6.02 -26.80
CA GLU A 141 4.31 4.85 -26.25
C GLU A 141 3.99 4.66 -24.76
N LEU A 142 4.03 5.74 -23.96
CA LEU A 142 3.71 5.69 -22.53
C LEU A 142 2.24 5.32 -22.29
N VAL A 143 1.34 5.82 -23.14
CA VAL A 143 -0.10 5.48 -23.10
C VAL A 143 -0.29 4.00 -23.38
N GLN A 144 0.34 3.47 -24.44
CA GLN A 144 0.22 2.04 -24.80
C GLN A 144 0.83 1.10 -23.76
N ASN A 145 1.91 1.52 -23.08
CA ASN A 145 2.57 0.69 -22.07
C ASN A 145 1.85 0.69 -20.72
N THR A 146 1.20 1.81 -20.36
CA THR A 146 0.60 2.00 -19.04
C THR A 146 -0.89 1.62 -19.01
N LYS A 147 -1.69 2.09 -19.98
CA LYS A 147 -3.14 1.82 -20.10
C LYS A 147 -3.93 2.07 -18.79
N GLY A 148 -3.70 3.23 -18.18
CA GLY A 148 -4.27 3.59 -16.88
C GLY A 148 -4.64 5.06 -16.77
N LEU A 149 -5.76 5.33 -16.10
CA LEU A 149 -6.17 6.67 -15.68
C LEU A 149 -5.86 6.85 -14.18
N PHE A 150 -4.96 7.76 -13.87
CA PHE A 150 -4.48 8.04 -12.52
C PHE A 150 -5.01 9.37 -12.03
N VAL A 151 -5.51 9.41 -10.79
CA VAL A 151 -6.04 10.60 -10.15
C VAL A 151 -5.28 10.88 -8.86
N PHE A 152 -4.99 12.14 -8.57
CA PHE A 152 -4.28 12.60 -7.38
C PHE A 152 -5.16 13.62 -6.66
N GLN A 153 -5.72 13.21 -5.53
CA GLN A 153 -6.53 14.05 -4.66
C GLN A 153 -5.65 14.68 -3.58
N VAL A 154 -5.64 16.00 -3.55
CA VAL A 154 -4.89 16.78 -2.57
C VAL A 154 -5.76 16.98 -1.33
N LYS A 155 -5.26 16.62 -0.15
CA LYS A 155 -6.00 16.73 1.12
C LYS A 155 -6.45 18.17 1.42
N GLU A 156 -5.63 19.15 1.04
CA GLU A 156 -5.91 20.59 1.18
C GLU A 156 -6.96 21.10 0.17
N GLY A 157 -7.40 20.25 -0.75
CA GLY A 157 -8.32 20.60 -1.83
C GLY A 157 -7.62 20.65 -3.19
N GLY A 158 -8.35 20.22 -4.21
CA GLY A 158 -7.84 20.11 -5.57
C GLY A 158 -7.62 18.66 -5.99
N GLU A 159 -7.80 18.42 -7.28
CA GLU A 159 -7.62 17.13 -7.91
C GLU A 159 -6.77 17.32 -9.15
N TYR A 160 -5.90 16.36 -9.43
CA TYR A 160 -5.09 16.30 -10.64
C TYR A 160 -5.20 14.93 -11.26
N TYR A 161 -4.91 14.82 -12.54
CA TYR A 161 -4.98 13.55 -13.26
C TYR A 161 -3.80 13.35 -14.21
N ILE A 162 -3.52 12.08 -14.49
CA ILE A 162 -2.66 11.59 -15.56
C ILE A 162 -3.45 10.51 -16.29
N ASP A 163 -3.90 10.82 -17.50
CA ASP A 163 -4.50 9.89 -18.45
C ASP A 163 -3.41 9.29 -19.33
N LEU A 164 -3.13 8.01 -19.10
CA LEU A 164 -2.29 7.18 -19.94
C LEU A 164 -3.12 6.02 -20.51
N LYS A 165 -4.40 6.27 -20.81
CA LYS A 165 -5.37 5.27 -21.28
C LYS A 165 -6.01 5.69 -22.60
N ASN A 166 -6.32 6.97 -22.76
CA ASN A 166 -7.08 7.48 -23.90
C ASN A 166 -6.22 8.37 -24.81
N GLY A 167 -6.35 8.20 -26.13
CA GLY A 167 -5.71 9.07 -27.13
C GLY A 167 -4.18 9.14 -26.99
N SER A 168 -3.62 10.34 -27.11
CA SER A 168 -2.20 10.65 -26.87
C SER A 168 -1.87 10.89 -25.38
N GLY A 169 -2.81 10.58 -24.49
CA GLY A 169 -2.71 10.85 -23.06
C GLY A 169 -2.97 12.32 -22.69
N GLY A 170 -3.09 12.58 -21.40
CA GLY A 170 -3.27 13.94 -20.89
C GLY A 170 -2.92 14.04 -19.41
N ALA A 171 -2.47 15.22 -18.97
CA ALA A 171 -2.27 15.50 -17.55
C ALA A 171 -2.71 16.93 -17.24
N GLY A 172 -3.25 17.14 -16.05
CA GLY A 172 -3.74 18.46 -15.66
C GLY A 172 -4.48 18.47 -14.34
N LYS A 173 -4.95 19.67 -13.98
CA LYS A 173 -5.79 19.91 -12.82
C LYS A 173 -7.26 19.63 -13.17
N GLY A 174 -8.00 19.05 -12.23
CA GLY A 174 -9.41 18.71 -12.34
C GLY A 174 -9.67 17.21 -12.35
N SER A 175 -10.95 16.87 -12.40
CA SER A 175 -11.42 15.48 -12.53
C SER A 175 -11.37 15.04 -13.99
N PRO A 176 -10.82 13.86 -14.30
CA PRO A 176 -10.81 13.36 -15.67
C PRO A 176 -12.20 12.89 -16.10
N SER A 177 -12.46 12.89 -17.41
CA SER A 177 -13.66 12.30 -18.00
C SER A 177 -13.54 10.76 -18.05
N GLY A 178 -13.63 10.11 -16.89
CA GLY A 178 -13.58 8.65 -16.80
C GLY A 178 -13.38 8.11 -15.39
N LYS A 179 -13.67 6.82 -15.20
CA LYS A 179 -13.40 6.13 -13.92
C LYS A 179 -11.90 5.95 -13.76
N ALA A 180 -11.35 6.51 -12.68
CA ALA A 180 -9.94 6.33 -12.32
C ALA A 180 -9.62 4.83 -12.15
N ASP A 181 -8.54 4.39 -12.79
CA ASP A 181 -7.95 3.08 -12.53
C ASP A 181 -7.18 3.09 -11.21
N VAL A 182 -6.57 4.23 -10.85
CA VAL A 182 -5.87 4.45 -9.58
C VAL A 182 -6.14 5.85 -9.06
N THR A 183 -6.37 5.99 -7.75
CA THR A 183 -6.52 7.28 -7.06
C THR A 183 -5.55 7.35 -5.89
N PHE A 184 -4.66 8.34 -5.90
CA PHE A 184 -3.75 8.68 -4.82
C PHE A 184 -4.36 9.82 -3.99
N VAL A 185 -4.26 9.74 -2.67
CA VAL A 185 -4.71 10.80 -1.76
C VAL A 185 -3.57 11.17 -0.82
N ALA A 186 -3.07 12.39 -0.93
CA ALA A 186 -1.94 12.90 -0.14
C ALA A 186 -2.03 14.43 0.00
N ASN A 187 -1.14 15.04 0.78
CA ASN A 187 -1.00 16.49 0.77
C ASN A 187 -0.11 16.97 -0.39
N GLU A 188 -0.16 18.26 -0.70
CA GLU A 188 0.64 18.87 -1.79
C GLU A 188 2.14 18.55 -1.63
N GLN A 189 2.69 18.72 -0.43
CA GLN A 189 4.11 18.49 -0.18
C GLN A 189 4.53 17.05 -0.47
N THR A 190 3.77 16.06 0.00
CA THR A 190 4.03 14.63 -0.24
C THR A 190 4.01 14.33 -1.74
N LEU A 191 3.05 14.88 -2.49
CA LEU A 191 3.01 14.69 -3.94
C LEU A 191 4.20 15.33 -4.63
N VAL A 192 4.59 16.55 -4.25
CA VAL A 192 5.77 17.23 -4.82
C VAL A 192 7.06 16.43 -4.54
N GLU A 193 7.26 15.99 -3.30
CA GLU A 193 8.42 15.16 -2.91
C GLU A 193 8.43 13.81 -3.64
N MET A 194 7.26 13.17 -3.81
CA MET A 194 7.14 11.91 -4.55
C MET A 194 7.53 12.05 -6.01
N PHE A 195 7.03 13.09 -6.68
CA PHE A 195 7.33 13.31 -8.09
C PHE A 195 8.75 13.82 -8.32
N LYS A 196 9.36 14.50 -7.36
CA LYS A 196 10.81 14.82 -7.39
C LYS A 196 11.70 13.60 -7.14
N GLY A 197 11.16 12.57 -6.50
CA GLY A 197 11.89 11.35 -6.13
C GLY A 197 12.51 11.40 -4.74
N ASP A 198 12.33 12.52 -4.01
CA ASP A 198 12.79 12.70 -2.63
C ASP A 198 12.04 11.78 -1.65
N LEU A 199 10.80 11.41 -1.99
CA LEU A 199 9.98 10.49 -1.21
C LEU A 199 9.49 9.31 -2.06
N LYS A 200 9.81 8.08 -1.67
CA LYS A 200 9.33 6.89 -2.38
C LYS A 200 7.82 6.69 -2.14
N PRO A 201 7.01 6.38 -3.18
CA PRO A 201 5.58 6.11 -3.03
C PRO A 201 5.25 5.04 -1.99
N ILE A 202 6.04 3.96 -1.94
CA ILE A 202 5.88 2.87 -0.95
C ILE A 202 6.14 3.39 0.47
N ALA A 203 7.16 4.20 0.69
CA ALA A 203 7.46 4.80 1.99
C ALA A 203 6.38 5.81 2.42
N ALA A 204 5.88 6.61 1.48
CA ALA A 204 4.77 7.53 1.72
C ALA A 204 3.49 6.77 2.11
N PHE A 205 3.23 5.61 1.50
CA PHE A 205 2.10 4.76 1.83
C PHE A 205 2.26 4.10 3.21
N MET A 206 3.42 3.50 3.47
CA MET A 206 3.73 2.85 4.74
C MET A 206 3.68 3.82 5.93
N SER A 207 4.10 5.07 5.72
CA SER A 207 4.03 6.14 6.73
C SER A 207 2.63 6.76 6.89
N GLY A 208 1.64 6.36 6.07
CA GLY A 208 0.28 6.92 6.10
C GLY A 208 0.15 8.32 5.46
N LYS A 209 1.24 8.88 4.89
CA LYS A 209 1.24 10.17 4.19
C LYS A 209 0.50 10.09 2.86
N LEU A 210 0.55 8.94 2.20
CA LEU A 210 -0.13 8.62 0.96
C LEU A 210 -1.18 7.52 1.19
N LYS A 211 -2.41 7.72 0.70
CA LYS A 211 -3.37 6.65 0.50
C LYS A 211 -3.48 6.35 -0.99
N LEU A 212 -3.70 5.09 -1.34
CA LEU A 212 -3.78 4.65 -2.73
C LEU A 212 -5.01 3.74 -2.88
N LYS A 213 -5.86 4.02 -3.87
CA LYS A 213 -7.04 3.24 -4.24
C LYS A 213 -6.92 2.78 -5.69
N GLY A 214 -7.37 1.58 -6.02
CA GLY A 214 -7.43 1.09 -7.42
C GLY A 214 -6.39 0.01 -7.75
N ASP A 215 -6.04 -0.09 -9.04
CA ASP A 215 -5.20 -1.16 -9.56
C ASP A 215 -3.71 -0.96 -9.21
N MET A 216 -3.20 -1.87 -8.36
CA MET A 216 -1.83 -1.79 -7.86
C MET A 216 -0.78 -2.06 -8.94
N GLY A 217 -1.07 -2.93 -9.90
CA GLY A 217 -0.18 -3.19 -11.03
C GLY A 217 0.00 -1.95 -11.89
N LYS A 218 -1.08 -1.19 -12.11
CA LYS A 218 -1.02 0.10 -12.80
C LYS A 218 -0.31 1.17 -11.97
N ALA A 219 -0.50 1.19 -10.65
CA ALA A 219 0.23 2.10 -9.77
C ALA A 219 1.75 1.89 -9.83
N MET A 220 2.22 0.63 -9.82
CA MET A 220 3.65 0.31 -9.97
C MET A 220 4.19 0.70 -11.35
N LYS A 221 3.38 0.56 -12.42
CA LYS A 221 3.76 1.04 -13.77
C LYS A 221 3.94 2.55 -13.79
N LEU A 222 3.04 3.29 -13.13
CA LEU A 222 3.14 4.74 -13.02
C LEU A 222 4.40 5.15 -12.24
N GLU A 223 4.73 4.47 -11.13
CA GLU A 223 5.97 4.74 -10.39
C GLU A 223 7.21 4.55 -11.27
N LYS A 224 7.27 3.44 -12.03
CA LYS A 224 8.36 3.20 -12.98
C LYS A 224 8.48 4.32 -14.00
N LEU A 225 7.36 4.77 -14.56
CA LEU A 225 7.30 5.87 -15.53
C LEU A 225 7.76 7.19 -14.90
N MET A 226 7.31 7.50 -13.68
CA MET A 226 7.75 8.68 -12.94
C MET A 226 9.26 8.68 -12.71
N LYS A 227 9.84 7.52 -12.40
CA LYS A 227 11.29 7.37 -12.23
C LYS A 227 12.07 7.59 -13.53
N GLU A 228 11.56 7.09 -14.66
CA GLU A 228 12.16 7.33 -15.98
C GLU A 228 12.04 8.79 -16.41
N ALA A 229 10.94 9.45 -16.07
CA ALA A 229 10.71 10.88 -16.28
C ALA A 229 11.64 11.77 -15.43
N GLN A 230 11.90 11.39 -14.18
CA GLN A 230 12.86 12.07 -13.29
C GLN A 230 14.27 12.08 -13.86
N GLY A 231 14.70 11.02 -14.54
CA GLY A 231 16.01 10.97 -15.20
C GLY A 231 16.17 11.94 -16.38
N LYS A 232 15.08 12.57 -16.84
CA LYS A 232 15.04 13.52 -17.95
C LYS A 232 14.67 14.95 -17.51
N LEU A 233 14.52 15.19 -16.21
CA LEU A 233 14.08 16.45 -15.59
C LEU A 233 15.23 17.14 -14.85
#